data_AF-A0A8T1A6A5-F1
#
_entry.id   AF-A0A8T1A6A5-F1
#
_cell.length_a   1.000
_cell.length_b   1.000
_cell.length_c   1.000
_cell.angle_alpha   90.00
_cell.angle_beta   90.00
_cell.angle_gamma   90.00
#
_symmetry.space_group_name_H-M   'P 1'
#
loop_
_entity.id
_entity.type
_entity.pdbx_description
1 polymer ?
#
loop_
_entity_poly.entity_id
_entity_poly.type
_entity_poly.pdbx_seq_one_letter_code
_entity_poly.pdbx_strand_id
1 'polypeptide(L)'
;MTDELRADTLGFRGHSTVQTPHLDQFSKDCAVFTNAYTSCPMCAPARVSLATGRYGLSHGVLDNTFAPVEDEHSLYSTMSQHGYHTINYGKIHFNTPGTFGL
;
A
#
# COMPACT_ATOMS: atom_id res chain seq x y z
N MET A 1 1.76 0.00 6.79
CA MET A 1 1.95 -1.05 5.77
C MET A 1 3.36 -1.61 5.88
N THR A 2 3.52 -2.93 5.87
CA THR A 2 4.84 -3.60 5.76
C THR A 2 5.33 -3.60 4.31
N ASP A 3 6.64 -3.72 4.09
CA ASP A 3 7.23 -3.87 2.75
C ASP A 3 7.65 -5.33 2.54
N GLU A 4 7.52 -5.83 1.30
CA GLU A 4 7.96 -7.17 0.88
C GLU A 4 7.44 -8.36 1.72
N LEU A 5 6.34 -8.17 2.46
CA LEU A 5 5.74 -9.25 3.26
C LEU A 5 5.13 -10.30 2.35
N ARG A 6 5.65 -11.53 2.43
CA ARG A 6 5.07 -12.67 1.74
C ARG A 6 3.74 -13.06 2.37
N ALA A 7 2.77 -13.40 1.54
CA ALA A 7 1.44 -13.79 2.00
C ALA A 7 1.42 -15.12 2.78
N ASP A 8 2.44 -15.97 2.57
CA ASP A 8 2.54 -17.29 3.20
C ASP A 8 3.34 -17.30 4.51
N THR A 9 3.95 -16.18 4.93
CA THR A 9 4.77 -16.09 6.16
C THR A 9 4.00 -15.64 7.38
N LEU A 10 2.73 -16.04 7.51
CA LEU A 10 1.83 -15.63 8.59
C LEU A 10 1.23 -16.88 9.26
N GLY A 11 1.19 -16.90 10.59
CA GLY A 11 0.66 -18.02 11.38
C GLY A 11 -0.81 -18.31 11.06
N PHE A 12 -1.66 -17.28 10.97
CA PHE A 12 -3.06 -17.41 10.53
C PHE A 12 -3.22 -17.85 9.07
N ARG A 13 -2.14 -17.86 8.28
CA ARG A 13 -2.09 -18.42 6.92
C ARG A 13 -1.52 -19.84 6.88
N GLY A 14 -1.28 -20.45 8.05
CA GLY A 14 -0.85 -21.84 8.19
C GLY A 14 0.66 -22.06 8.17
N HIS A 15 1.48 -21.00 8.29
CA HIS A 15 2.93 -21.18 8.33
C HIS A 15 3.36 -21.93 9.60
N SER A 16 4.12 -23.01 9.46
CA SER A 16 4.48 -23.92 10.57
C SER A 16 5.56 -23.39 11.52
N THR A 17 6.49 -22.56 11.03
CA THR A 17 7.61 -22.03 11.83
C THR A 17 7.45 -20.57 12.29
N VAL A 18 6.97 -19.69 11.41
CA VAL A 18 6.84 -18.25 11.69
C VAL A 18 5.68 -18.02 12.67
N GLN A 19 5.98 -17.38 13.79
CA GLN A 19 5.01 -17.07 14.83
C GLN A 19 4.58 -15.61 14.72
N THR A 20 3.28 -15.37 14.49
CA THR A 20 2.70 -14.02 14.42
C THR A 20 1.54 -13.86 15.39
N PRO A 21 1.71 -14.14 16.70
CA PRO A 21 0.60 -14.30 17.64
C PRO A 21 -0.35 -13.10 17.71
N HIS A 22 0.17 -11.88 17.57
CA HIS A 22 -0.66 -10.67 17.55
C HIS A 22 -1.48 -10.52 16.26
N LEU A 23 -0.90 -10.84 15.09
CA LEU A 23 -1.64 -10.83 13.82
C LEU A 23 -2.63 -11.99 13.75
N ASP A 24 -2.27 -13.15 14.32
CA ASP A 24 -3.13 -14.32 14.36
C ASP A 24 -4.37 -14.06 15.22
N GLN A 25 -4.19 -13.40 16.37
CA GLN A 25 -5.30 -12.98 17.19
C GLN A 25 -6.17 -11.93 16.48
N PHE A 26 -5.55 -10.91 15.87
CA PHE A 26 -6.27 -9.87 15.13
C PHE A 26 -7.08 -10.43 13.94
N SER A 27 -6.57 -11.48 13.28
CA SER A 27 -7.25 -12.11 12.14
C SER A 27 -8.62 -12.69 12.48
N LYS A 28 -8.88 -13.05 13.74
CA LYS A 28 -10.17 -13.62 14.20
C LYS A 28 -11.31 -12.60 14.17
N ASP A 29 -10.97 -11.32 14.24
CA ASP A 29 -11.93 -10.21 14.27
C ASP A 29 -11.98 -9.46 12.92
N CYS A 30 -11.31 -9.97 11.88
CA CYS A 30 -11.15 -9.34 10.58
C CYS A 30 -11.71 -10.18 9.42
N ALA A 31 -12.07 -9.51 8.33
CA ALA A 31 -12.22 -10.19 7.04
C ALA A 31 -10.83 -10.44 6.42
N VAL A 32 -10.48 -11.71 6.21
CA VAL A 32 -9.20 -12.10 5.61
C VAL A 32 -9.38 -12.42 4.13
N PHE A 33 -8.75 -11.63 3.27
CA PHE A 33 -8.72 -11.88 1.84
C PHE A 33 -7.63 -12.91 1.50
N THR A 34 -8.04 -14.08 0.98
CA THR A 34 -7.10 -15.15 0.60
C THR A 34 -6.43 -14.91 -0.75
N ASN A 35 -7.04 -14.07 -1.59
CA ASN A 35 -6.67 -13.80 -2.98
C ASN A 35 -6.55 -12.29 -3.23
N ALA A 36 -5.73 -11.61 -2.42
CA ALA A 36 -5.39 -10.20 -2.62
C ALA A 36 -4.02 -10.09 -3.33
N TYR A 37 -3.97 -9.40 -4.46
CA TYR A 37 -2.78 -9.28 -5.30
C TYR A 37 -2.31 -7.83 -5.39
N THR A 38 -0.99 -7.61 -5.43
CA THR A 38 -0.42 -6.31 -5.77
C THR A 38 -0.67 -6.00 -7.25
N SER A 39 -0.86 -4.72 -7.60
CA SER A 39 -0.96 -4.27 -8.99
C SER A 39 0.39 -4.39 -9.74
N CYS A 40 1.50 -4.33 -9.00
CA CYS A 40 2.85 -4.44 -9.54
C CYS A 40 3.79 -5.05 -8.48
N PRO A 41 4.66 -6.01 -8.82
CA PRO A 41 5.63 -6.57 -7.88
C PRO A 41 6.87 -5.66 -7.69
N MET A 42 6.66 -4.34 -7.59
CA MET A 42 7.69 -3.34 -7.33
C MET A 42 7.17 -2.23 -6.40
N CYS A 43 8.07 -1.67 -5.57
CA CYS A 43 7.72 -0.77 -4.48
C CYS A 43 6.93 0.48 -4.91
N ALA A 44 7.51 1.36 -5.74
CA ALA A 44 6.91 2.63 -6.13
C ALA A 44 5.58 2.44 -6.88
N PRO A 45 5.50 1.65 -7.97
CA PRO A 45 4.24 1.46 -8.70
C PRO A 45 3.15 0.82 -7.83
N ALA A 46 3.46 -0.17 -6.98
CA ALA A 46 2.47 -0.76 -6.08
C ALA A 46 1.89 0.26 -5.09
N ARG A 47 2.76 1.12 -4.52
CA ARG A 47 2.36 2.13 -3.53
C ARG A 47 1.55 3.25 -4.17
N VAL A 48 1.91 3.68 -5.38
CA VAL A 48 1.15 4.70 -6.11
C VAL A 48 -0.20 4.14 -6.55
N SER A 49 -0.26 2.90 -7.05
CA SER A 49 -1.54 2.26 -7.36
C SER A 49 -2.43 2.13 -6.13
N LEU A 50 -1.88 1.74 -4.98
CA LEU A 50 -2.63 1.67 -3.73
C LEU A 50 -3.12 3.05 -3.27
N ALA A 51 -2.26 4.07 -3.36
CA ALA A 51 -2.59 5.42 -2.95
C ALA A 51 -3.67 6.05 -3.83
N THR A 52 -3.75 5.70 -5.12
CA THR A 52 -4.63 6.35 -6.10
C THR A 52 -5.84 5.50 -6.47
N GLY A 53 -5.81 4.19 -6.21
CA GLY A 53 -6.80 3.24 -6.70
C GLY A 53 -6.71 2.98 -8.21
N ARG A 54 -5.61 3.37 -8.86
CA ARG A 54 -5.42 3.31 -10.33
C ARG A 54 -4.29 2.35 -10.70
N TYR A 55 -4.30 1.82 -11.92
CA TYR A 55 -3.21 0.96 -12.41
C TYR A 55 -2.01 1.79 -12.89
N GLY A 56 -0.82 1.15 -12.95
CA GLY A 56 0.45 1.75 -13.40
C GLY A 56 0.34 2.60 -14.67
N LEU A 57 -0.33 2.06 -15.69
CA LEU A 57 -0.55 2.73 -16.97
C LEU A 57 -1.41 4.00 -16.86
N SER A 58 -2.22 4.11 -15.81
CA SER A 58 -3.12 5.25 -15.59
C SER A 58 -2.48 6.37 -14.78
N HIS A 59 -1.54 6.07 -13.89
CA HIS A 59 -0.84 7.06 -13.04
C HIS A 59 0.64 7.29 -13.44
N GLY A 60 1.14 6.59 -14.47
CA GLY A 60 2.44 6.82 -15.11
C GLY A 60 3.67 6.27 -14.38
N VAL A 61 3.52 5.66 -13.20
CA VAL A 61 4.64 5.07 -12.45
C VAL A 61 4.79 3.61 -12.84
N LEU A 62 5.81 3.31 -13.63
CA LEU A 62 6.05 1.97 -14.19
C LEU A 62 7.21 1.24 -13.49
N ASP A 63 8.15 1.97 -12.88
CA ASP A 63 9.21 1.43 -12.05
C ASP A 63 9.61 2.37 -10.89
N ASN A 64 10.63 1.98 -10.11
CA ASN A 64 11.11 2.71 -8.94
C ASN A 64 11.92 3.97 -9.25
N THR A 65 11.97 4.45 -10.49
CA THR A 65 12.64 5.69 -10.91
C THR A 65 11.66 6.75 -11.40
N PHE A 66 10.42 6.36 -11.72
CA PHE A 66 9.39 7.25 -12.21
C PHE A 66 8.72 7.98 -11.04
N ALA A 67 8.36 9.24 -11.27
CA ALA A 67 7.43 9.99 -10.43
C ALA A 67 5.99 9.85 -10.98
N PRO A 68 4.96 9.99 -10.14
CA PRO A 68 3.57 10.08 -10.62
C PRO A 68 3.37 11.20 -11.63
N VAL A 69 2.38 11.05 -12.51
CA VAL A 69 1.92 12.15 -13.35
C VAL A 69 1.44 13.34 -12.51
N GLU A 70 1.61 14.55 -13.02
CA GLU A 70 1.09 15.77 -12.39
C GLU A 70 -0.43 15.66 -12.18
N ASP A 71 -0.94 16.29 -11.11
CA ASP A 71 -2.35 16.31 -10.70
C ASP A 71 -3.00 14.97 -10.30
N GLU A 72 -2.23 13.90 -10.06
CA GLU A 72 -2.80 12.64 -9.59
C GLU A 72 -3.37 12.78 -8.16
N HIS A 73 -4.61 12.32 -7.93
CA HIS A 73 -5.28 12.44 -6.64
C HIS A 73 -5.16 11.14 -5.85
N SER A 74 -4.60 11.24 -4.64
CA SER A 74 -4.58 10.11 -3.73
C SER A 74 -5.90 9.96 -2.96
N LEU A 75 -6.16 8.74 -2.50
CA LEU A 75 -7.15 8.43 -1.49
C LEU A 75 -6.95 9.29 -0.24
N TYR A 76 -5.69 9.54 0.16
CA TYR A 76 -5.37 10.37 1.33
C TYR A 76 -5.82 11.81 1.14
N SER A 77 -5.49 12.44 0.00
CA SER A 77 -5.94 13.79 -0.31
C SER A 77 -7.46 13.88 -0.45
N THR A 78 -8.09 12.85 -1.03
CA THR A 78 -9.54 12.75 -1.11
C THR A 78 -10.17 12.69 0.28
N MET A 79 -9.65 11.87 1.19
CA MET A 79 -10.13 11.78 2.57
C MET A 79 -9.94 13.11 3.32
N SER A 80 -8.80 13.77 3.16
CA SER A 80 -8.53 15.10 3.74
C SER A 80 -9.55 16.15 3.30
N GLN A 81 -9.88 16.19 2.01
CA GLN A 81 -10.90 17.10 1.47
C GLN A 81 -12.29 16.86 2.06
N HIS A 82 -12.55 15.66 2.59
CA HIS A 82 -13.81 15.27 3.23
C HIS A 82 -13.74 15.30 4.76
N GLY A 83 -12.78 16.03 5.34
CA GLY A 83 -12.72 16.32 6.77
C GLY A 83 -12.01 15.27 7.63
N TYR A 84 -11.38 14.26 7.02
CA TYR A 84 -10.54 13.32 7.75
C TYR A 84 -9.14 13.90 7.96
N HIS A 85 -8.59 13.73 9.16
CA HIS A 85 -7.19 14.03 9.39
C HIS A 85 -6.31 12.90 8.81
N THR A 86 -5.54 13.17 7.77
CA THR A 86 -4.65 12.17 7.16
C THR A 86 -3.19 12.46 7.46
N ILE A 87 -2.47 11.45 7.93
CA ILE A 87 -1.03 11.51 8.20
C ILE A 87 -0.35 10.36 7.50
N ASN A 88 0.83 10.61 6.95
CA ASN A 88 1.76 9.54 6.61
C ASN A 88 2.79 9.34 7.72
N TYR A 89 2.95 8.10 8.18
CA TYR A 89 4.02 7.72 9.10
C TYR A 89 4.79 6.53 8.53
N GLY A 90 5.88 6.80 7.80
CA GLY A 90 6.77 5.79 7.24
C GLY A 90 7.09 6.00 5.76
N LYS A 91 7.21 4.88 5.02
CA LYS A 91 7.69 4.84 3.63
C LYS A 91 6.55 5.00 2.61
N ILE A 92 6.74 5.90 1.64
CA ILE A 92 5.81 6.14 0.51
C ILE A 92 6.39 5.83 -0.88
N HIS A 93 7.69 6.08 -1.10
CA HIS A 93 8.40 5.77 -2.36
C HIS A 93 7.77 6.42 -3.62
N PHE A 94 7.35 7.69 -3.54
CA PHE A 94 6.74 8.43 -4.66
C PHE A 94 7.73 9.17 -5.58
N ASN A 95 9.04 9.07 -5.32
CA ASN A 95 10.10 9.64 -6.18
C ASN A 95 9.89 11.10 -6.62
N THR A 96 9.26 11.91 -5.78
CA THR A 96 8.95 13.32 -6.10
C THR A 96 9.76 14.27 -5.22
N PRO A 97 10.29 15.37 -5.78
CA PRO A 97 10.55 16.58 -5.01
C PRO A 97 9.22 17.19 -4.57
N GLY A 98 8.95 17.27 -3.25
CA GLY A 98 7.81 18.02 -2.68
C GLY A 98 6.49 17.25 -2.55
N THR A 99 6.41 16.36 -1.54
CA THR A 99 5.18 15.99 -0.81
C THR A 99 3.91 15.77 -1.64
N PHE A 100 3.79 14.59 -2.25
CA PHE A 100 2.53 14.15 -2.86
C PHE A 100 1.44 13.96 -1.79
N GLY A 101 0.45 14.87 -1.74
CA GLY A 101 -0.83 14.67 -1.04
C GLY A 101 -0.82 14.76 0.49
N LEU A 102 0.18 15.42 1.09
CA LEU A 102 0.14 15.97 2.45
C LEU A 102 0.27 17.50 2.38
#